data_AF-A0A6N7AFE7-F1
#
_entry.id   AF-A0A6N7AFE7-F1
#
_cell.length_a   1.000
_cell.length_b   1.000
_cell.length_c   1.000
_cell.angle_alpha   90.00
_cell.angle_beta   90.00
_cell.angle_gamma   90.00
#
_symmetry.space_group_name_H-M   'P 1'
#
loop_
_entity.id
_entity.type
_entity.pdbx_description
1 polymer ?
#
loop_
_entity_poly.entity_id
_entity_poly.type
_entity_poly.pdbx_seq_one_letter_code
_entity_poly.pdbx_strand_id
1 'polypeptide(L)'
;MREQFKETLAKRIAQAVKSYDGFVGEVPPADVKGFAAHHAACRAALAHVDMLVKLARWAEGKGTMTDSEAEDLDRLLAGTRSAVSDLDDDS
;
A
#
# COMPACT_ATOMS: atom_id res chain seq x y z
N MET A 1 -15.38 -3.05 12.09
CA MET A 1 -14.09 -2.35 11.88
C MET A 1 -13.11 -3.16 11.04
N ARG A 2 -12.61 -4.34 11.49
CA ARG A 2 -11.72 -5.19 10.67
C ARG A 2 -12.31 -5.57 9.31
N GLU A 3 -13.60 -5.93 9.24
CA GLU A 3 -14.27 -6.25 7.97
C GLU A 3 -14.36 -5.05 7.00
N GLN A 4 -14.70 -3.86 7.48
CA GLN A 4 -14.69 -2.63 6.65
C GLN A 4 -13.29 -2.29 6.15
N PHE A 5 -12.26 -2.57 6.96
CA PHE A 5 -10.87 -2.39 6.58
C PHE A 5 -10.43 -3.39 5.51
N LYS A 6 -10.87 -4.66 5.60
CA LYS A 6 -10.64 -5.70 4.59
C LYS A 6 -11.25 -5.33 3.23
N GLU A 7 -12.52 -4.92 3.20
CA GLU A 7 -13.17 -4.50 1.94
C GLU A 7 -12.48 -3.29 1.31
N THR A 8 -12.08 -2.32 2.14
CA THR A 8 -11.35 -1.14 1.66
C THR A 8 -9.98 -1.54 1.12
N LEU A 9 -9.22 -2.38 1.82
CA LEU A 9 -7.92 -2.87 1.37
C LEU A 9 -8.03 -3.67 0.06
N ALA A 10 -9.01 -4.55 -0.08
CA ALA A 10 -9.25 -5.29 -1.32
C ALA A 10 -9.47 -4.36 -2.52
N LYS A 11 -10.31 -3.32 -2.36
CA LYS A 11 -10.52 -2.30 -3.40
C LYS A 11 -9.25 -1.52 -3.72
N ARG A 12 -8.46 -1.15 -2.71
CA ARG A 12 -7.19 -0.43 -2.90
C ARG A 12 -6.14 -1.28 -3.61
N ILE A 13 -6.03 -2.56 -3.28
CA ILE A 13 -5.15 -3.52 -3.98
C ILE A 13 -5.55 -3.60 -5.45
N ALA A 14 -6.83 -3.81 -5.75
CA ALA A 14 -7.31 -3.90 -7.13
C ALA A 14 -7.03 -2.61 -7.92
N GLN A 15 -7.22 -1.44 -7.29
CA GLN A 15 -6.90 -0.15 -7.91
C GLN A 15 -5.40 0.00 -8.17
N ALA A 16 -4.55 -0.34 -7.20
CA ALA A 16 -3.09 -0.23 -7.34
C ALA A 16 -2.55 -1.16 -8.43
N VAL A 17 -3.04 -2.40 -8.51
CA VAL A 17 -2.70 -3.35 -9.58
C VAL A 17 -3.15 -2.81 -10.95
N LYS A 18 -4.39 -2.32 -11.06
CA LYS A 18 -4.88 -1.73 -12.32
C LYS A 18 -4.04 -0.54 -12.78
N SER A 19 -3.63 0.33 -11.86
CA SER A 19 -2.77 1.47 -12.18
C SER A 19 -1.38 1.02 -12.63
N TYR A 20 -0.80 0.01 -11.97
CA TYR A 20 0.46 -0.59 -12.40
C TYR A 20 0.35 -1.19 -13.80
N ASP A 21 -0.66 -2.02 -14.06
CA ASP A 21 -0.87 -2.67 -15.36
C ASP A 21 -1.05 -1.63 -16.48
N GLY A 22 -1.81 -0.57 -16.21
CA GLY A 22 -1.97 0.55 -17.14
C GLY A 22 -0.64 1.25 -17.43
N PHE A 23 0.13 1.56 -16.39
CA PHE A 23 1.38 2.30 -16.53
C PHE A 23 2.49 1.46 -17.20
N VAL A 24 2.65 0.18 -16.84
CA VAL A 24 3.67 -0.71 -17.44
C VAL A 24 3.33 -1.10 -18.87
N GLY A 25 2.05 -1.00 -19.26
CA GLY A 25 1.60 -1.18 -20.63
C GLY A 25 1.93 0.00 -21.56
N GLU A 26 2.33 1.15 -21.01
CA GLU A 26 2.80 2.29 -21.80
C GLU A 26 4.18 2.01 -22.39
N VAL A 27 4.47 2.57 -23.58
CA VAL A 27 5.79 2.46 -24.18
C VAL A 27 6.78 3.27 -23.33
N PRO A 28 7.84 2.65 -22.77
CA PRO A 28 8.82 3.38 -21.97
C PRO A 28 9.52 4.45 -22.81
N PRO A 29 9.90 5.60 -22.22
CA PRO A 29 10.69 6.59 -22.94
C PRO A 29 12.00 6.00 -23.46
N ALA A 30 12.41 6.41 -24.67
CA ALA A 30 13.60 5.88 -25.33
C ALA A 30 14.92 6.40 -24.73
N ASP A 31 14.89 7.53 -24.03
CA ASP A 31 16.06 8.08 -23.37
C ASP A 31 16.31 7.40 -22.02
N VAL A 32 17.59 7.31 -21.65
CA VAL A 32 18.03 6.59 -20.43
C VAL A 32 17.36 7.15 -19.17
N LYS A 33 17.15 8.46 -19.09
CA LYS A 33 16.55 9.10 -17.91
C LYS A 33 15.07 8.75 -17.82
N GLY A 34 14.34 8.85 -18.92
CA GLY A 34 12.93 8.47 -18.99
C GLY A 34 12.71 6.99 -18.76
N PHE A 35 13.55 6.10 -19.33
CA PHE A 35 13.51 4.67 -19.04
C PHE A 35 13.74 4.37 -17.54
N ALA A 36 14.76 4.97 -16.94
CA ALA A 36 15.05 4.79 -15.52
C ALA A 36 13.92 5.31 -14.62
N ALA A 37 13.33 6.46 -14.96
CA ALA A 37 12.20 7.03 -14.24
C ALA A 37 10.94 6.15 -14.36
N HIS A 38 10.63 5.66 -15.56
CA HIS A 38 9.52 4.73 -15.80
C HIS A 38 9.69 3.46 -14.97
N HIS A 39 10.87 2.83 -15.00
CA HIS A 39 11.15 1.65 -14.18
C HIS A 39 11.10 1.94 -12.67
N ALA A 40 11.57 3.11 -12.23
CA ALA A 40 11.48 3.49 -10.83
C ALA A 40 10.02 3.64 -10.38
N ALA A 41 9.16 4.24 -11.20
CA ALA A 41 7.73 4.34 -10.95
C ALA A 41 7.06 2.95 -10.91
N CYS A 42 7.39 2.04 -11.85
CA CYS A 42 6.90 0.66 -11.83
C CYS A 42 7.28 -0.07 -10.53
N ARG A 43 8.55 0.04 -10.09
CA ARG A 43 9.00 -0.55 -8.82
C ARG A 43 8.27 0.03 -7.61
N ALA A 44 8.06 1.35 -7.59
CA ALA A 44 7.34 2.01 -6.51
C ALA A 44 5.88 1.54 -6.44
N ALA A 45 5.21 1.38 -7.59
CA ALA A 45 3.86 0.85 -7.66
C ALA A 45 3.77 -0.60 -7.12
N LEU A 46 4.72 -1.46 -7.49
CA LEU A 46 4.79 -2.84 -6.97
C LEU A 46 5.05 -2.88 -5.45
N ALA A 47 5.94 -2.01 -4.94
CA ALA A 47 6.18 -1.90 -3.50
C ALA A 47 4.92 -1.45 -2.74
N HIS A 48 4.13 -0.55 -3.32
CA HIS A 48 2.84 -0.15 -2.75
C HIS A 48 1.84 -1.32 -2.74
N VAL A 49 1.74 -2.10 -3.83
CA VAL A 49 0.90 -3.30 -3.88
C VAL A 49 1.31 -4.32 -2.81
N ASP A 50 2.61 -4.59 -2.65
CA ASP A 50 3.13 -5.49 -1.61
C ASP A 50 2.71 -5.04 -0.21
N MET A 51 2.83 -3.74 0.09
CA MET A 51 2.43 -3.19 1.39
C MET A 51 0.92 -3.36 1.66
N LEU A 52 0.07 -3.12 0.65
CA LEU A 52 -1.37 -3.33 0.78
C LEU A 52 -1.73 -4.80 1.01
N VAL A 53 -1.03 -5.73 0.36
CA VAL A 53 -1.22 -7.17 0.57
C VAL A 53 -0.79 -7.58 1.98
N LYS A 54 0.33 -7.05 2.48
CA LYS A 54 0.77 -7.27 3.87
C LYS A 54 -0.26 -6.78 4.88
N LEU A 55 -0.78 -5.56 4.68
CA LEU A 55 -1.87 -5.00 5.50
C LEU A 55 -3.13 -5.87 5.47
N ALA A 56 -3.52 -6.37 4.29
CA ALA A 56 -4.69 -7.25 4.17
C ALA A 56 -4.49 -8.57 4.93
N ARG A 57 -3.32 -9.19 4.80
CA ARG A 57 -2.97 -10.42 5.53
C ARG A 57 -2.98 -10.23 7.04
N TRP A 58 -2.43 -9.11 7.51
CA TRP A 58 -2.50 -8.72 8.93
C TRP A 58 -3.95 -8.55 9.38
N ALA A 59 -4.79 -7.85 8.60
CA ALA A 59 -6.20 -7.62 8.94
C ALA A 59 -7.04 -8.91 8.98
N GLU A 60 -6.63 -9.94 8.24
CA GLU A 60 -7.22 -11.29 8.26
C GLU A 60 -6.74 -12.17 9.42
N GLY A 61 -5.70 -11.77 10.16
CA GLY A 61 -5.05 -12.64 11.15
C GLY A 61 -4.36 -13.85 10.52
N LYS A 62 -4.08 -13.80 9.21
CA LYS A 62 -3.46 -14.88 8.41
C LYS A 62 -2.03 -14.55 7.96
N GLY A 63 -1.42 -13.52 8.54
CA GLY A 63 -0.09 -13.08 8.14
C GLY A 63 1.02 -14.01 8.63
N THR A 64 1.81 -14.54 7.71
CA THR A 64 3.20 -14.92 7.98
C THR A 64 4.06 -13.65 8.04
N MET A 65 3.74 -12.75 8.97
CA MET A 65 4.63 -11.65 9.31
C MET A 65 5.49 -12.14 10.46
N THR A 66 6.77 -11.79 10.47
CA THR A 66 7.56 -11.97 11.68
C THR A 66 6.94 -11.13 12.79
N ASP A 67 7.11 -11.54 14.05
CA ASP A 67 6.58 -10.77 15.18
C ASP A 67 7.04 -9.30 15.13
N SER A 68 8.29 -9.06 14.71
CA SER A 68 8.84 -7.71 14.48
C SER A 68 8.06 -6.90 13.43
N GLU A 69 7.70 -7.49 12.30
CA GLU A 69 6.94 -6.80 11.24
C GLU A 69 5.49 -6.51 11.66
N ALA A 70 4.90 -7.39 12.47
CA ALA A 70 3.58 -7.18 13.03
C ALA A 70 3.58 -6.04 14.06
N GLU A 71 4.60 -5.98 14.93
CA GLU A 71 4.79 -4.91 15.90
C GLU A 71 5.03 -3.55 15.24
N ASP A 72 5.88 -3.50 14.20
CA ASP A 72 6.14 -2.27 13.44
C ASP A 72 4.87 -1.77 12.73
N LEU A 73 4.07 -2.68 12.18
CA LEU A 73 2.80 -2.35 11.54
C LEU A 73 1.76 -1.85 12.54
N ASP A 74 1.65 -2.50 13.70
CA ASP A 74 0.77 -2.07 14.79
C ASP A 74 1.17 -0.68 15.30
N ARG A 75 2.47 -0.41 15.43
CA ARG A 75 2.98 0.91 15.82
C ARG A 75 2.65 1.98 14.78
N LEU A 76 2.80 1.66 13.49
CA LEU A 76 2.44 2.58 12.40
C LEU A 76 0.93 2.87 12.41
N LEU A 77 0.10 1.84 12.56
CA LEU A 77 -1.36 1.97 12.62
C LEU A 77 -1.81 2.76 13.85
N ALA A 78 -1.18 2.57 15.01
CA ALA A 78 -1.46 3.35 16.22
C ALA A 78 -1.14 4.85 16.01
N GLY A 79 0.01 5.17 15.40
CA GLY A 79 0.37 6.55 15.07
C GLY A 79 -0.61 7.21 14.09
N THR A 80 -1.03 6.47 13.06
CA THR A 80 -2.02 6.97 12.08
C THR A 80 -3.38 7.23 12.74
N ARG A 81 -3.80 6.38 13.69
CA ARG A 81 -5.07 6.59 14.44
C ARG A 81 -5.03 7.82 15.32
N SER A 82 -3.92 8.06 16.04
CA SER A 82 -3.76 9.27 16.86
C SER A 82 -3.90 10.52 15.99
N ALA A 83 -3.20 10.57 14.85
CA ALA A 83 -3.25 11.70 13.95
C ALA A 83 -4.64 11.94 13.34
N VAL A 84 -5.43 10.89 13.09
CA VAL A 84 -6.83 11.05 12.61
C VAL A 84 -7.76 11.49 13.72
N SER A 85 -7.58 10.99 14.95
CA SER A 85 -8.38 11.41 16.11
C SER A 85 -8.14 12.88 16.46
N ASP A 86 -6.90 13.36 16.37
CA ASP A 86 -6.56 14.76 16.65
C ASP A 86 -7.15 15.73 15.62
N LEU A 87 -7.50 15.25 14.41
CA LEU A 87 -8.16 16.06 13.38
C LEU A 87 -9.68 16.14 13.57
N ASP A 88 -10.29 15.17 14.26
CA ASP A 88 -11.74 15.14 14.55
C ASP A 88 -12.11 15.97 15.79
N ASP A 89 -11.16 16.26 16.69
CA ASP A 89 -11.38 17.05 17.92
C ASP A 89 -11.28 18.59 17.68
N ASP A 90 -10.89 19.02 16.48
CA ASP A 90 -10.69 20.42 16.07
C ASP A 90 -11.84 20.97 15.17
N SER A 91 -12.99 20.27 15.10
CA SER A 91 -14.18 20.62 14.29
C SER A 91 -15.47 20.83 15.10
#